data_AF-A0A165X0J1-F1
#
_entry.id   AF-A0A165X0J1-F1
#
_cell.length_a   1.000
_cell.length_b   1.000
_cell.length_c   1.000
_cell.angle_alpha   90.00
_cell.angle_beta   90.00
_cell.angle_gamma   90.00
#
_symmetry.space_group_name_H-M   'P 1'
#
loop_
_entity.id
_entity.type
_entity.pdbx_description
1 polymer ?
#
loop_
_entity_poly.entity_id
_entity_poly.type
_entity_poly.pdbx_seq_one_letter_code
_entity_poly.pdbx_strand_id
1 'polypeptide(L)'
;CCLEKDLVGDVPEARYGHSMNVVHCRGKNAVVLFGGRSFLPMNQRTSEKWNSVVDCQPSVYLIDLQFGCASMYNVKEIQDGLSFHISVSSQDTVYIMGGHTLESNIRPPTIYRLKVDLPLGSPKITCTILQGGLSVSSAIVTHISPDEFLIVGGYQSDSQKRLTCNKALINDDSIDIKEVETPEWTGDIKHSKTW
;
A
#
# COMPACT_ATOMS: atom_id res chain seq x y z
N CYS A 1 18.62 13.12 15.31
CA CYS A 1 17.97 12.51 16.50
C CYS A 1 16.59 12.07 16.06
N CYS A 2 16.19 10.83 16.37
CA CYS A 2 14.84 10.34 16.09
C CYS A 2 13.97 10.56 17.33
N LEU A 3 12.68 10.82 17.13
CA LEU A 3 11.70 10.97 18.21
C LEU A 3 10.62 9.90 18.04
N GLU A 4 10.36 9.15 19.11
CA GLU A 4 9.20 8.25 19.18
C GLU A 4 7.93 9.09 19.36
N LYS A 5 6.93 8.86 18.50
CA LYS A 5 5.64 9.55 18.55
C LYS A 5 4.57 8.56 18.96
N ASP A 6 4.05 8.74 20.17
CA ASP A 6 2.89 8.00 20.64
C ASP A 6 1.65 8.34 19.81
N LEU A 7 0.88 7.31 19.47
CA LEU A 7 -0.40 7.44 18.79
C LEU A 7 -1.55 7.22 19.78
N VAL A 8 -2.62 7.98 19.60
CA VAL A 8 -3.85 7.89 20.41
C VAL A 8 -5.09 7.83 19.51
N GLY A 9 -6.22 7.34 20.04
CA GLY A 9 -7.45 7.14 19.27
C GLY A 9 -7.53 5.72 18.71
N ASP A 10 -7.90 5.58 17.44
CA ASP A 10 -8.02 4.28 16.76
C ASP A 10 -6.63 3.82 16.28
N VAL A 11 -5.76 3.45 17.23
CA VAL A 11 -4.38 3.06 16.92
C VAL A 11 -4.38 1.74 16.13
N PRO A 12 -3.72 1.67 14.96
CA PRO A 12 -3.61 0.43 14.21
C PRO A 12 -2.81 -0.60 15.00
N GLU A 13 -3.24 -1.87 14.96
CA GLU A 13 -2.45 -2.96 15.53
C GLU A 13 -1.06 -3.08 14.91
N ALA A 14 -0.13 -3.68 15.66
CA ALA A 14 1.23 -3.95 15.20
C ALA A 14 1.21 -4.83 13.94
N ARG A 15 1.84 -4.35 12.87
CA ARG A 15 1.76 -4.95 11.54
C ARG A 15 2.99 -4.67 10.69
N TYR A 16 3.18 -5.46 9.64
CA TYR A 16 4.28 -5.31 8.67
C TYR A 16 3.78 -5.49 7.24
N GLY A 17 4.54 -5.03 6.24
CA GLY A 17 4.11 -5.09 4.83
C GLY A 17 2.91 -4.18 4.51
N HIS A 18 2.62 -3.20 5.37
CA HIS A 18 1.65 -2.13 5.13
C HIS A 18 2.33 -0.96 4.43
N SER A 19 1.55 0.02 4.00
CA SER A 19 2.08 1.29 3.50
C SER A 19 1.64 2.49 4.33
N MET A 20 2.45 3.55 4.28
CA MET A 20 2.16 4.86 4.87
C MET A 20 2.50 5.95 3.85
N ASN A 21 1.57 6.84 3.56
CA ASN A 21 1.75 7.95 2.62
C ASN A 21 1.32 9.26 3.28
N VAL A 22 2.08 10.32 3.08
CA VAL A 22 1.67 11.67 3.51
C VAL A 22 0.76 12.25 2.42
N VAL A 23 -0.37 12.81 2.82
CA VAL A 23 -1.25 13.58 1.95
C VAL A 23 -1.31 15.03 2.41
N HIS A 24 -1.45 15.94 1.45
CA HIS A 24 -1.60 17.37 1.67
C HIS A 24 -2.93 17.85 1.10
N CYS A 25 -3.80 18.41 1.95
CA CYS A 25 -5.11 18.92 1.54
C CYS A 25 -5.42 20.21 2.29
N ARG A 26 -5.75 21.29 1.56
CA ARG A 26 -6.13 22.61 2.12
C ARG A 26 -5.12 23.17 3.14
N GLY A 27 -3.82 23.00 2.90
CA GLY A 27 -2.77 23.48 3.80
C GLY A 27 -2.49 22.58 5.00
N LYS A 28 -3.18 21.43 5.12
CA LYS A 28 -3.00 20.45 6.20
C LYS A 28 -2.34 19.19 5.68
N ASN A 29 -1.59 18.52 6.55
CA ASN A 29 -0.98 17.23 6.29
C ASN A 29 -1.63 16.14 7.14
N ALA A 30 -1.80 14.95 6.59
CA ALA A 30 -2.14 13.74 7.32
C ALA A 30 -1.38 12.56 6.74
N VAL A 31 -1.23 11.49 7.52
CA VAL A 31 -0.66 10.23 7.04
C VAL A 31 -1.79 9.23 6.82
N VAL A 32 -1.85 8.67 5.62
CA VAL A 32 -2.70 7.54 5.26
C VAL A 32 -1.93 6.26 5.49
N LEU A 33 -2.40 5.40 6.39
CA LEU A 33 -1.88 4.06 6.60
C LEU A 33 -2.89 3.02 6.12
N PHE A 34 -2.41 2.02 5.37
CA PHE A 34 -3.27 0.94 4.85
C PHE A 34 -2.56 -0.42 4.76
N GLY A 35 -3.33 -1.47 5.04
CA GLY A 35 -2.97 -2.87 4.78
C GLY A 35 -1.97 -3.45 5.77
N GLY A 36 -1.24 -4.46 5.30
CA GLY A 36 -0.23 -5.21 6.03
C GLY A 36 -0.76 -6.47 6.72
N ARG A 37 0.18 -7.20 7.32
CA ARG A 37 -0.06 -8.42 8.09
C ARG A 37 0.24 -8.21 9.55
N SER A 38 -0.50 -8.92 10.37
CA SER A 38 -0.24 -9.06 11.80
C SER A 38 -0.14 -10.54 12.15
N PHE A 39 0.35 -10.83 13.36
CA PHE A 39 0.22 -12.17 13.91
C PHE A 39 -1.25 -12.48 14.22
N LEU A 40 -1.57 -13.75 14.37
CA LEU A 40 -2.90 -14.15 14.84
C LEU A 40 -3.29 -13.40 16.12
N PRO A 41 -4.57 -12.97 16.24
CA PRO A 41 -5.11 -12.40 17.48
C PRO A 41 -4.85 -13.30 18.68
N MET A 42 -4.69 -12.73 19.87
CA MET A 42 -4.28 -13.47 21.08
C MET A 42 -5.20 -14.65 21.41
N ASN A 43 -6.51 -14.54 21.14
CA ASN A 43 -7.47 -15.62 21.37
C ASN A 43 -7.35 -16.79 20.37
N GLN A 44 -6.61 -16.63 19.28
CA GLN A 44 -6.36 -17.66 18.26
C GLN A 44 -4.88 -18.10 18.21
N ARG A 45 -4.00 -17.45 18.97
CA ARG A 45 -2.56 -17.71 18.95
C ARG A 45 -2.20 -18.83 19.91
N THR A 46 -1.68 -19.93 19.37
CA THR A 46 -1.12 -21.05 20.12
C THR A 46 0.38 -21.14 19.88
N SER A 47 1.09 -21.98 20.65
CA SER A 47 2.52 -22.26 20.41
C SER A 47 2.75 -22.90 19.04
N GLU A 48 1.82 -23.72 18.54
CA GLU A 48 1.88 -24.36 17.22
C GLU A 48 1.70 -23.36 16.07
N LYS A 49 0.90 -22.32 16.27
CA LYS A 49 0.63 -21.26 15.29
C LYS A 49 1.31 -19.94 15.66
N TRP A 50 2.39 -20.00 16.43
CA TRP A 50 3.01 -18.81 17.02
C TRP A 50 3.45 -17.79 15.98
N ASN A 51 3.98 -18.26 14.86
CA ASN A 51 4.48 -17.45 13.76
C ASN A 51 3.46 -17.31 12.61
N SER A 52 2.24 -17.81 12.78
CA SER A 52 1.20 -17.66 11.77
C SER A 52 0.71 -16.21 11.73
N VAL A 53 0.47 -15.74 10.51
CA VAL A 53 0.06 -14.36 10.23
C VAL A 53 -1.24 -14.35 9.45
N VAL A 54 -1.96 -13.24 9.55
CA VAL A 54 -3.16 -12.93 8.77
C VAL A 54 -2.98 -11.55 8.16
N ASP A 55 -3.67 -11.26 7.06
CA ASP A 55 -3.79 -9.86 6.64
C ASP A 55 -4.65 -9.10 7.66
N CYS A 56 -4.25 -7.87 7.94
CA CYS A 56 -5.01 -6.98 8.79
C CYS A 56 -6.37 -6.65 8.15
N GLN A 57 -7.32 -6.25 8.99
CA GLN A 57 -8.61 -5.72 8.51
C GLN A 57 -8.39 -4.58 7.50
N PRO A 58 -9.16 -4.51 6.40
CA PRO A 58 -8.97 -3.57 5.29
C PRO A 58 -9.44 -2.14 5.61
N SER A 59 -9.11 -1.64 6.79
CA SER A 59 -9.40 -0.28 7.22
C SER A 59 -8.29 0.68 6.81
N VAL A 60 -8.67 1.91 6.46
CA VAL A 60 -7.75 3.01 6.20
C VAL A 60 -7.62 3.84 7.46
N TYR A 61 -6.40 4.16 7.87
CA TYR A 61 -6.14 5.01 9.03
C TYR A 61 -5.66 6.37 8.56
N LEU A 62 -6.25 7.43 9.12
CA LEU A 62 -5.69 8.78 9.03
C LEU A 62 -4.99 9.11 10.34
N ILE A 63 -3.72 9.51 10.24
CA ILE A 63 -2.89 9.84 11.39
C ILE A 63 -2.43 11.30 11.25
N ASP A 64 -2.80 12.11 12.23
CA ASP A 64 -2.26 13.46 12.39
C ASP A 64 -0.96 13.38 13.19
N LEU A 65 0.19 13.66 12.56
CA LEU A 65 1.50 13.59 13.24
C LEU A 65 1.74 14.76 14.21
N GLN A 66 1.03 15.89 14.07
CA GLN A 66 1.17 17.01 14.99
C GLN A 66 0.70 16.59 16.39
N PHE A 67 -0.45 15.94 16.47
CA PHE A 67 -1.06 15.54 17.75
C PHE A 67 -0.94 14.04 18.07
N GLY A 68 -0.56 13.20 17.10
CA GLY A 68 -0.53 11.75 17.25
C GLY A 68 -1.92 11.09 17.18
N CYS A 69 -2.94 11.81 16.71
CA CYS A 69 -4.30 11.29 16.66
C CYS A 69 -4.49 10.37 15.45
N ALA A 70 -4.88 9.13 15.69
CA ALA A 70 -5.26 8.15 14.67
C ALA A 70 -6.79 7.99 14.64
N SER A 71 -7.35 7.87 13.44
CA SER A 71 -8.77 7.60 13.22
C SER A 71 -8.94 6.55 12.13
N MET A 72 -9.79 5.56 12.39
CA MET A 72 -10.05 4.44 11.48
C MET A 72 -11.25 4.75 10.57
N TYR A 73 -11.11 4.45 9.29
CA TYR A 73 -12.15 4.60 8.27
C TYR A 73 -12.37 3.28 7.54
N ASN A 74 -13.63 2.86 7.49
CA ASN A 74 -14.05 1.71 6.70
C ASN A 74 -14.42 2.18 5.29
N VAL A 75 -13.69 1.67 4.30
CA VAL A 75 -13.85 2.00 2.88
C VAL A 75 -14.54 0.83 2.19
N LYS A 76 -15.74 1.04 1.65
CA LYS A 76 -16.61 -0.05 1.16
C LYS A 76 -16.05 -0.77 -0.06
N GLU A 77 -15.25 -0.07 -0.84
CA GLU A 77 -14.61 -0.54 -2.06
C GLU A 77 -13.48 -1.55 -1.78
N ILE A 78 -12.93 -1.57 -0.57
CA ILE A 78 -11.85 -2.45 -0.16
C ILE A 78 -12.42 -3.48 0.82
N GLN A 79 -12.58 -4.72 0.37
CA GLN A 79 -13.22 -5.79 1.14
C GLN A 79 -12.23 -6.79 1.72
N ASP A 80 -11.08 -6.96 1.06
CA ASP A 80 -10.06 -7.93 1.43
C ASP A 80 -8.84 -7.24 2.03
N GLY A 81 -8.22 -7.92 2.99
CA GLY A 81 -6.89 -7.55 3.48
C GLY A 81 -5.86 -7.58 2.35
N LEU A 82 -4.91 -6.65 2.39
CA LEU A 82 -3.88 -6.51 1.36
C LEU A 82 -2.54 -6.15 1.98
N SER A 83 -1.49 -6.82 1.52
CA SER A 83 -0.13 -6.65 2.02
C SER A 83 0.88 -6.60 0.89
N PHE A 84 2.03 -5.95 1.13
CA PHE A 84 3.13 -5.80 0.17
C PHE A 84 2.67 -5.17 -1.16
N HIS A 85 1.67 -4.30 -1.10
CA HIS A 85 1.20 -3.50 -2.23
C HIS A 85 2.13 -2.33 -2.51
N ILE A 86 2.05 -1.81 -3.73
CA ILE A 86 2.63 -0.53 -4.09
C ILE A 86 1.69 0.56 -3.59
N SER A 87 2.26 1.65 -3.08
CA SER A 87 1.50 2.87 -2.84
C SER A 87 2.29 4.09 -3.25
N VAL A 88 1.64 5.01 -3.95
CA VAL A 88 2.17 6.34 -4.28
C VAL A 88 1.15 7.39 -3.90
N SER A 89 1.60 8.60 -3.59
CA SER A 89 0.73 9.72 -3.25
C SER A 89 1.05 10.93 -4.10
N SER A 90 0.02 11.70 -4.43
CA SER A 90 0.12 13.03 -5.02
C SER A 90 -0.94 13.91 -4.38
N GLN A 91 -0.49 15.02 -3.79
CA GLN A 91 -1.33 15.97 -3.06
C GLN A 91 -2.24 15.28 -2.03
N ASP A 92 -3.56 15.30 -2.25
CA ASP A 92 -4.59 14.79 -1.35
C ASP A 92 -4.98 13.32 -1.63
N THR A 93 -4.29 12.67 -2.56
CA THR A 93 -4.69 11.38 -3.12
C THR A 93 -3.58 10.33 -2.97
N VAL A 94 -3.96 9.10 -2.60
CA VAL A 94 -3.10 7.92 -2.53
C VAL A 94 -3.60 6.87 -3.52
N TYR A 95 -2.71 6.34 -4.33
CA TYR A 95 -2.96 5.23 -5.24
C TYR A 95 -2.32 3.98 -4.66
N ILE A 96 -3.13 2.96 -4.36
CA ILE A 96 -2.70 1.65 -3.88
C ILE A 96 -2.94 0.64 -4.99
N MET A 97 -1.93 -0.16 -5.34
CA MET A 97 -2.02 -1.09 -6.46
C MET A 97 -1.20 -2.37 -6.24
N GLY A 98 -1.66 -3.46 -6.85
CA GLY A 98 -1.07 -4.78 -6.65
C GLY A 98 -1.27 -5.27 -5.22
N GLY A 99 -0.23 -5.83 -4.63
CA GLY A 99 -0.26 -6.47 -3.31
C GLY A 99 -0.63 -7.94 -3.37
N HIS A 100 -0.74 -8.53 -2.19
CA HIS A 100 -1.08 -9.93 -1.99
C HIS A 100 -2.13 -10.07 -0.89
N THR A 101 -3.21 -10.77 -1.19
CA THR A 101 -4.22 -11.22 -0.23
C THR A 101 -3.89 -12.66 0.17
N LEU A 102 -3.56 -12.85 1.44
CA LEU A 102 -3.10 -14.10 2.03
C LEU A 102 -4.19 -15.17 2.05
N GLU A 103 -5.42 -14.80 2.41
CA GLU A 103 -6.53 -15.76 2.54
C GLU A 103 -6.87 -16.45 1.20
N SER A 104 -6.91 -15.66 0.12
CA SER A 104 -7.20 -16.16 -1.22
C SER A 104 -5.95 -16.57 -2.01
N ASN A 105 -4.76 -16.22 -1.53
CA ASN A 105 -3.47 -16.36 -2.23
C ASN A 105 -3.45 -15.70 -3.62
N ILE A 106 -4.06 -14.52 -3.72
CA ILE A 106 -4.21 -13.77 -4.98
C ILE A 106 -3.42 -12.47 -4.92
N ARG A 107 -2.90 -12.07 -6.09
CA ARG A 107 -2.33 -10.74 -6.33
C ARG A 107 -3.29 -9.92 -7.22
N PRO A 108 -4.24 -9.19 -6.63
CA PRO A 108 -5.30 -8.55 -7.40
C PRO A 108 -4.72 -7.42 -8.28
N PRO A 109 -5.06 -7.35 -9.58
CA PRO A 109 -4.67 -6.27 -10.47
C PRO A 109 -5.57 -5.03 -10.28
N THR A 110 -5.92 -4.71 -9.03
CA THR A 110 -6.82 -3.61 -8.68
C THR A 110 -6.01 -2.38 -8.29
N ILE A 111 -6.49 -1.19 -8.70
CA ILE A 111 -5.96 0.09 -8.23
C ILE A 111 -7.03 0.77 -7.38
N TYR A 112 -6.73 1.03 -6.12
CA TYR A 112 -7.56 1.84 -5.25
C TYR A 112 -7.02 3.27 -5.23
N ARG A 113 -7.85 4.22 -5.66
CA ARG A 113 -7.58 5.66 -5.51
C ARG A 113 -8.30 6.17 -4.28
N LEU A 114 -7.55 6.46 -3.22
CA LEU A 114 -8.05 7.07 -1.99
C LEU A 114 -7.84 8.57 -2.04
N LYS A 115 -8.93 9.35 -2.08
CA LYS A 115 -8.90 10.82 -2.00
C LYS A 115 -9.27 11.26 -0.58
N VAL A 116 -8.46 12.14 0.01
CA VAL A 116 -8.57 12.59 1.40
C VAL A 116 -8.89 14.08 1.47
N ASP A 117 -10.07 14.44 1.97
CA ASP A 117 -10.44 15.83 2.25
C ASP A 117 -10.25 16.14 3.73
N LEU A 118 -9.51 17.23 4.03
CA LEU A 118 -9.19 17.68 5.39
C LEU A 118 -9.85 19.05 5.69
N PRO A 119 -11.18 19.13 5.83
CA PRO A 119 -11.85 20.38 6.19
C PRO A 119 -11.51 20.81 7.63
N LEU A 120 -12.09 21.92 8.12
CA LEU A 120 -12.00 22.30 9.53
C LEU A 120 -12.73 21.32 10.46
N GLY A 121 -13.72 20.60 9.94
CA GLY A 121 -14.42 19.52 10.66
C GLY A 121 -13.78 18.15 10.45
N SER A 122 -14.62 17.11 10.43
CA SER A 122 -14.17 15.73 10.26
C SER A 122 -13.58 15.47 8.87
N PRO A 123 -12.43 14.78 8.77
CA PRO A 123 -11.89 14.30 7.50
C PRO A 123 -12.87 13.42 6.73
N LYS A 124 -12.73 13.39 5.41
CA LYS A 124 -13.48 12.48 4.54
C LYS A 124 -12.54 11.72 3.64
N ILE A 125 -12.80 10.43 3.48
CA ILE A 125 -12.07 9.56 2.55
C ILE A 125 -13.07 9.06 1.51
N THR A 126 -12.72 9.21 0.24
CA THR A 126 -13.45 8.59 -0.87
C THR A 126 -12.52 7.63 -1.59
N CYS A 127 -13.01 6.43 -1.89
CA CYS A 127 -12.26 5.46 -2.69
C CYS A 127 -12.90 5.32 -4.06
N THR A 128 -12.07 5.11 -5.07
CA THR A 128 -12.54 4.75 -6.41
C THR A 128 -11.63 3.66 -6.95
N ILE A 129 -12.23 2.63 -7.55
CA ILE A 129 -11.49 1.56 -8.19
C ILE A 129 -11.18 1.96 -9.62
N LEU A 130 -9.90 1.98 -9.99
CA LEU A 130 -9.44 2.27 -11.35
C LEU A 130 -9.10 0.97 -12.09
N GLN A 131 -9.22 1.02 -13.42
CA GLN A 131 -8.84 -0.09 -14.31
C GLN A 131 -7.35 -0.05 -14.64
N GLY A 132 -6.81 -1.17 -15.14
CA GLY A 132 -5.42 -1.24 -15.62
C GLY A 132 -4.36 -1.47 -14.54
N GLY A 133 -4.71 -2.15 -13.45
CA GLY A 133 -3.77 -2.46 -12.38
C GLY A 133 -2.78 -3.58 -12.71
N LEU A 134 -1.74 -3.67 -11.88
CA LEU A 134 -0.69 -4.68 -11.99
C LEU A 134 -0.94 -5.82 -11.01
N SER A 135 -0.94 -7.06 -11.49
CA SER A 135 -0.86 -8.24 -10.62
C SER A 135 0.59 -8.43 -10.18
N VAL A 136 0.94 -7.83 -9.04
CA VAL A 136 2.30 -7.86 -8.47
C VAL A 136 2.27 -7.65 -6.97
N SER A 137 3.11 -8.36 -6.22
CA SER A 137 3.40 -8.07 -4.82
C SER A 137 4.88 -7.74 -4.60
N SER A 138 5.19 -6.96 -3.56
CA SER A 138 6.56 -6.63 -3.14
C SER A 138 7.41 -5.97 -4.23
N ALA A 139 6.78 -5.19 -5.12
CA ALA A 139 7.50 -4.39 -6.09
C ALA A 139 8.17 -3.19 -5.41
N ILE A 140 9.23 -2.69 -6.01
CA ILE A 140 9.90 -1.47 -5.59
C ILE A 140 9.36 -0.34 -6.44
N VAL A 141 9.01 0.78 -5.80
CA VAL A 141 8.60 2.02 -6.46
C VAL A 141 9.61 3.11 -6.18
N THR A 142 10.01 3.84 -7.21
CA THR A 142 10.88 5.01 -7.09
C THR A 142 10.32 6.18 -7.89
N HIS A 143 10.50 7.38 -7.37
CA HIS A 143 10.03 8.62 -7.99
C HIS A 143 11.04 9.11 -9.03
N ILE A 144 10.59 9.32 -10.28
CA ILE A 144 11.42 9.84 -11.38
C ILE A 144 11.25 11.36 -11.49
N SER A 145 10.00 11.82 -11.53
CA SER A 145 9.60 13.22 -11.66
C SER A 145 8.26 13.43 -10.93
N PRO A 146 7.79 14.68 -10.69
CA PRO A 146 6.69 14.98 -9.75
C PRO A 146 5.45 14.08 -9.80
N ASP A 147 5.06 13.63 -11.00
CA ASP A 147 3.88 12.78 -11.21
C ASP A 147 4.24 11.42 -11.80
N GLU A 148 5.52 11.06 -11.83
CA GLU A 148 6.04 9.92 -12.58
C GLU A 148 6.89 9.00 -11.70
N PHE A 149 6.51 7.74 -11.68
CA PHE A 149 7.13 6.71 -10.85
C PHE A 149 7.60 5.54 -11.71
N LEU A 150 8.70 4.91 -11.31
CA LEU A 150 9.15 3.64 -11.87
C LEU A 150 8.84 2.52 -10.88
N ILE A 151 8.15 1.50 -11.35
CA ILE A 151 7.81 0.27 -10.64
C ILE A 151 8.69 -0.84 -11.20
N VAL A 152 9.54 -1.43 -10.36
CA VAL A 152 10.47 -2.48 -10.75
C VAL A 152 10.30 -3.74 -9.91
N GLY A 153 10.47 -4.87 -10.58
CA GLY A 153 10.41 -6.21 -10.04
C GLY A 153 9.13 -6.53 -9.27
N GLY A 154 9.26 -7.35 -8.24
CA GLY A 154 8.20 -7.93 -7.44
C GLY A 154 7.96 -9.40 -7.79
N TYR A 155 6.79 -9.91 -7.43
CA TYR A 155 6.37 -11.27 -7.70
C TYR A 155 5.00 -11.28 -8.37
N GLN A 156 4.87 -12.00 -9.48
CA GLN A 156 3.59 -12.23 -10.18
C GLN A 156 2.84 -13.43 -9.59
N SER A 157 3.59 -14.40 -9.06
CA SER A 157 3.08 -15.56 -8.35
C SER A 157 4.11 -16.02 -7.31
N ASP A 158 3.80 -17.05 -6.52
CA ASP A 158 4.70 -17.57 -5.50
C ASP A 158 5.95 -18.25 -6.08
N SER A 159 5.89 -18.61 -7.36
CA SER A 159 6.98 -19.25 -8.10
C SER A 159 7.61 -18.33 -9.16
N GLN A 160 7.02 -17.17 -9.45
CA GLN A 160 7.44 -16.31 -10.56
C GLN A 160 7.74 -14.89 -10.09
N LYS A 161 9.02 -14.52 -10.16
CA LYS A 161 9.45 -13.12 -10.04
C LYS A 161 8.97 -12.34 -11.26
N ARG A 162 8.70 -11.06 -11.04
CA ARG A 162 8.40 -10.10 -12.10
C ARG A 162 9.71 -9.50 -12.59
N LEU A 163 9.97 -9.59 -13.90
CA LEU A 163 11.17 -9.01 -14.52
C LEU A 163 10.86 -7.76 -15.38
N THR A 164 9.58 -7.46 -15.59
CA THR A 164 9.12 -6.28 -16.32
C THR A 164 9.24 -5.01 -15.46
N CYS A 165 9.42 -3.87 -16.12
CA CYS A 165 9.47 -2.56 -15.49
C CYS A 165 8.29 -1.73 -16.00
N ASN A 166 7.64 -0.98 -15.12
CA ASN A 166 6.55 -0.11 -15.52
C ASN A 166 6.80 1.30 -15.06
N LYS A 167 6.36 2.25 -15.87
CA LYS A 167 6.23 3.64 -15.50
C LYS A 167 4.76 3.90 -15.13
N ALA A 168 4.55 4.51 -13.99
CA ALA A 168 3.24 4.95 -13.53
C ALA A 168 3.21 6.48 -13.54
N LEU A 169 2.30 7.05 -14.32
CA LEU A 169 2.12 8.49 -14.49
C LEU A 169 0.78 8.90 -13.88
N ILE A 170 0.81 9.77 -12.89
CA ILE A 170 -0.38 10.37 -12.29
C ILE A 170 -0.84 11.51 -13.21
N ASN A 171 -2.10 11.48 -13.62
CA ASN A 171 -2.71 12.52 -14.45
C ASN A 171 -4.07 12.91 -13.85
N ASP A 172 -4.17 14.13 -13.36
CA ASP A 172 -5.36 14.67 -12.67
C ASP A 172 -5.83 13.75 -11.52
N ASP A 173 -6.93 13.04 -11.73
CA ASP A 173 -7.51 12.09 -10.77
C ASP A 173 -7.25 10.61 -11.19
N SER A 174 -6.31 10.32 -12.07
CA SER A 174 -6.04 8.98 -12.61
C SER A 174 -4.57 8.58 -12.49
N ILE A 175 -4.28 7.31 -12.76
CA ILE A 175 -2.91 6.83 -12.89
C ILE A 175 -2.83 5.90 -14.11
N ASP A 176 -1.90 6.19 -15.02
CA ASP A 176 -1.64 5.42 -16.22
C ASP A 176 -0.37 4.61 -16.04
N ILE A 177 -0.46 3.30 -16.24
CA ILE A 177 0.64 2.36 -16.01
C ILE A 177 1.06 1.76 -17.35
N LYS A 178 2.28 2.06 -17.78
CA LYS A 178 2.84 1.56 -19.04
C LYS A 178 4.09 0.74 -18.80
N GLU A 179 4.21 -0.37 -19.51
CA GLU A 179 5.46 -1.12 -19.54
C GLU A 179 6.55 -0.26 -20.21
N VAL A 180 7.77 -0.34 -19.69
CA VAL A 180 8.95 0.33 -20.23
C VAL A 180 10.04 -0.69 -20.50
N GLU A 181 11.05 -0.29 -21.27
CA GLU A 181 12.20 -1.13 -21.56
C GLU A 181 12.81 -1.69 -20.27
N THR A 182 12.89 -3.02 -20.21
CA THR A 182 13.50 -3.72 -19.10
C THR A 182 15.01 -3.67 -19.21
N PRO A 183 15.74 -3.50 -18.10
CA PRO A 183 17.18 -3.62 -18.14
C PRO A 183 17.58 -5.04 -18.53
N GLU A 184 18.78 -5.19 -19.10
CA GLU A 184 19.38 -6.49 -19.35
C GLU A 184 19.75 -7.18 -18.04
N TRP A 185 18.80 -7.94 -17.48
CA TRP A 185 19.03 -8.70 -16.25
C TRP A 185 20.11 -9.78 -16.47
N THR A 186 21.03 -9.89 -15.52
CA THR A 186 22.06 -10.93 -15.51
C THR A 186 21.44 -12.31 -15.35
N GLY A 187 22.21 -13.35 -15.69
CA GLY A 187 21.82 -14.74 -15.45
C GLY A 187 21.46 -15.00 -13.99
N ASP A 188 22.21 -14.43 -13.04
CA ASP A 188 21.95 -14.60 -11.60
C ASP A 188 20.58 -14.04 -11.20
N ILE A 189 20.22 -12.84 -11.66
CA ILE A 189 18.92 -12.23 -11.36
C ILE A 189 17.78 -13.01 -12.04
N LYS A 190 17.97 -13.42 -13.30
CA LYS A 190 16.97 -14.16 -14.07
C LYS A 190 16.65 -15.51 -13.40
N HIS A 191 17.67 -16.28 -13.01
CA HIS A 191 17.51 -17.65 -12.50
C HIS A 191 17.33 -17.75 -10.98
N SER A 192 17.66 -16.72 -10.21
CA SER A 192 17.43 -16.75 -8.76
C SER A 192 15.93 -16.90 -8.45
N LYS A 193 15.56 -17.62 -7.40
CA LYS A 193 14.14 -17.75 -7.01
C LYS A 193 13.60 -16.47 -6.39
N THR A 194 14.44 -15.79 -5.61
CA THR A 194 14.17 -14.51 -4.95
C THR A 194 15.23 -13.49 -5.37
N TRP A 195 15.03 -12.24 -5.05
CA TRP A 195 15.90 -11.12 -5.42
C TRP A 195 16.02 -10.20 -4.21
#